data_AF-A0A9D2EA32-F1
#
_entry.id   AF-A0A9D2EA32-F1
#
_cell.length_a   1.000
_cell.length_b   1.000
_cell.length_c   1.000
_cell.angle_alpha   90.00
_cell.angle_beta   90.00
_cell.angle_gamma   90.00
#
_symmetry.space_group_name_H-M   'P 1'
#
loop_
_entity.id
_entity.type
_entity.pdbx_description
1 polymer ?
#
loop_
_entity_poly.entity_id
_entity_poly.type
_entity_poly.pdbx_seq_one_letter_code
_entity_poly.pdbx_strand_id
1 'polypeptide(L)'
;MKSIFKYMAILAAGIGLAACSPEEYTGASGNVPQASDYADNFTVTVDQATNNATFEFTSAPGVTPVWIIDGAYSTEYSFTRFYRKAGTYSVECKVRNAEGISDGSVIKDFVIEKTQMNGFGGFDPESDFNLFKGVTFSEPSFYYAPGWSQVANPSYSYVDGTYTMTLPTATSERWQAQMLINTGVAITAGATYDFSVIMTST
;
A
#
# COMPACT_ATOMS: atom_id res chain seq x y z
N MET A 1 -47.32 -14.64 78.29
CA MET A 1 -46.36 -13.50 78.36
C MET A 1 -45.54 -13.52 77.09
N LYS A 2 -45.86 -12.61 76.17
CA LYS A 2 -44.98 -11.48 75.79
C LYS A 2 -43.76 -11.97 75.00
N SER A 3 -43.89 -12.10 73.68
CA SER A 3 -43.48 -11.04 72.73
C SER A 3 -41.98 -10.70 72.87
N ILE A 4 -41.10 -11.38 72.11
CA ILE A 4 -39.75 -10.84 71.84
C ILE A 4 -39.05 -11.41 70.59
N PHE A 5 -39.43 -12.56 70.03
CA PHE A 5 -38.70 -13.10 68.86
C PHE A 5 -39.27 -12.73 67.47
N LYS A 6 -40.21 -11.77 67.38
CA LYS A 6 -40.88 -11.41 66.11
C LYS A 6 -40.31 -10.18 65.38
N TYR A 7 -39.20 -9.59 65.82
CA TYR A 7 -38.60 -8.42 65.16
C TYR A 7 -37.06 -8.44 65.15
N MET A 8 -36.47 -9.45 64.51
CA MET A 8 -35.29 -9.20 63.67
C MET A 8 -35.81 -9.18 62.23
N ALA A 9 -36.41 -8.02 61.95
CA ALA A 9 -36.87 -7.65 60.64
C ALA A 9 -35.66 -7.55 59.71
N ILE A 10 -35.85 -8.08 58.50
CA ILE A 10 -35.28 -7.58 57.25
C ILE A 10 -33.76 -7.74 57.15
N LEU A 11 -33.31 -8.67 56.31
CA LEU A 11 -32.22 -8.51 55.32
C LEU A 11 -31.59 -9.87 54.97
N ALA A 12 -32.25 -10.69 54.15
CA ALA A 12 -31.58 -11.80 53.45
C ALA A 12 -32.39 -12.40 52.28
N ALA A 13 -33.48 -11.77 51.85
CA ALA A 13 -34.27 -12.24 50.71
C ALA A 13 -34.04 -11.29 49.53
N GLY A 14 -33.33 -11.77 48.51
CA GLY A 14 -33.28 -11.10 47.22
C GLY A 14 -31.94 -10.45 46.86
N ILE A 15 -30.82 -11.13 47.08
CA ILE A 15 -29.75 -11.05 46.07
C ILE A 15 -29.97 -12.25 45.17
N GLY A 16 -30.94 -12.11 44.27
CA GLY A 16 -30.89 -12.87 43.03
C GLY A 16 -29.59 -12.46 42.40
N LEU A 17 -28.59 -13.34 42.46
CA LEU A 17 -27.49 -13.27 41.53
C LEU A 17 -28.18 -13.31 40.16
N ALA A 18 -28.33 -12.15 39.53
CA ALA A 18 -28.18 -12.07 38.09
C ALA A 18 -26.72 -12.49 37.85
N ALA A 19 -26.46 -13.79 38.03
CA ALA A 19 -25.42 -14.45 37.29
C ALA A 19 -25.83 -14.12 35.87
N CYS A 20 -25.08 -13.22 35.23
CA CYS A 20 -25.00 -13.20 33.79
C CYS A 20 -25.02 -14.67 33.38
N SER A 21 -26.07 -15.09 32.68
CA SER A 21 -26.05 -16.34 31.93
C SER A 21 -24.63 -16.44 31.38
N PRO A 22 -23.85 -17.47 31.73
CA PRO A 22 -22.45 -17.50 31.33
C PRO A 22 -22.45 -17.25 29.84
N GLU A 23 -21.92 -16.09 29.42
CA GLU A 23 -21.66 -15.87 28.02
C GLU A 23 -20.68 -16.99 27.71
N GLU A 24 -21.15 -18.02 27.02
CA GLU A 24 -20.30 -19.08 26.53
C GLU A 24 -19.33 -18.38 25.60
N TYR A 25 -18.15 -18.06 26.13
CA TYR A 25 -17.05 -17.58 25.35
C TYR A 25 -16.64 -18.73 24.45
N THR A 26 -17.19 -18.77 23.24
CA THR A 26 -16.64 -19.56 22.15
C THR A 26 -15.30 -18.92 21.80
N GLY A 27 -14.25 -19.35 22.51
CA GLY A 27 -12.88 -18.99 22.17
C GLY A 27 -12.52 -19.52 20.79
N ALA A 28 -11.38 -19.06 20.26
CA ALA A 28 -10.94 -19.47 18.93
C ALA A 28 -10.87 -21.01 18.84
N SER A 29 -11.71 -21.59 17.99
CA SER A 29 -11.78 -23.01 17.68
C SER A 29 -10.65 -23.47 16.75
N GLY A 30 -9.92 -22.53 16.14
CA GLY A 30 -8.82 -22.79 15.22
C GLY A 30 -9.27 -23.10 13.78
N ASN A 31 -10.56 -23.00 13.50
CA ASN A 31 -11.15 -23.22 12.17
C ASN A 31 -10.99 -21.99 11.27
N VAL A 32 -9.75 -21.68 10.91
CA VAL A 32 -9.45 -20.65 9.91
C VAL A 32 -9.94 -21.07 8.52
N PRO A 33 -10.39 -20.14 7.67
CA PRO A 33 -10.80 -20.45 6.31
C PRO A 33 -9.61 -20.89 5.44
N GLN A 34 -9.86 -21.61 4.36
CA GLN A 34 -8.85 -21.91 3.34
C GLN A 34 -8.98 -20.89 2.20
N ALA A 35 -7.89 -20.21 1.84
CA ALA A 35 -7.95 -19.13 0.84
C ALA A 35 -8.44 -19.61 -0.54
N SER A 36 -8.07 -20.85 -0.92
CA SER A 36 -8.44 -21.46 -2.20
C SER A 36 -9.94 -21.58 -2.41
N ASP A 37 -10.71 -21.75 -1.33
CA ASP A 37 -12.17 -21.92 -1.40
C ASP A 37 -12.89 -20.64 -1.84
N TYR A 38 -12.20 -19.50 -1.76
CA TYR A 38 -12.73 -18.18 -2.11
C TYR A 38 -12.02 -17.58 -3.33
N ALA A 39 -11.25 -18.36 -4.10
CA ALA A 39 -10.47 -17.86 -5.22
C ALA A 39 -11.31 -17.14 -6.28
N ASP A 40 -12.55 -17.61 -6.51
CA ASP A 40 -13.48 -17.01 -7.47
C ASP A 40 -14.21 -15.79 -6.92
N ASN A 41 -14.20 -15.58 -5.60
CA ASN A 41 -14.75 -14.38 -4.98
C ASN A 41 -13.88 -13.15 -5.23
N PHE A 42 -12.57 -13.34 -5.44
CA PHE A 42 -11.63 -12.27 -5.75
C PHE A 42 -11.59 -11.99 -7.26
N THR A 43 -12.05 -10.80 -7.63
CA THR A 43 -12.01 -10.29 -8.99
C THR A 43 -11.14 -9.05 -9.07
N VAL A 44 -10.30 -8.98 -10.10
CA VAL A 44 -9.53 -7.79 -10.47
C VAL A 44 -9.87 -7.43 -11.90
N THR A 45 -10.37 -6.22 -12.12
CA THR A 45 -10.67 -5.69 -13.45
C THR A 45 -9.84 -4.44 -13.70
N VAL A 46 -9.35 -4.27 -14.93
CA VAL A 46 -8.56 -3.09 -15.31
C VAL A 46 -9.26 -2.35 -16.43
N ASP A 47 -9.57 -1.08 -16.22
CA ASP A 47 -9.91 -0.15 -17.30
C ASP A 47 -8.62 0.40 -17.90
N GLN A 48 -8.22 -0.14 -19.06
CA GLN A 48 -7.00 0.27 -19.78
C GLN A 48 -7.09 1.68 -20.38
N ALA A 49 -8.27 2.30 -20.46
CA ALA A 49 -8.41 3.68 -20.92
C ALA A 49 -7.99 4.66 -19.83
N THR A 50 -8.21 4.31 -18.56
CA THR A 50 -7.93 5.15 -17.40
C THR A 50 -6.81 4.63 -16.50
N ASN A 51 -6.29 3.42 -16.77
CA ASN A 51 -5.38 2.64 -15.93
C ASN A 51 -5.85 2.47 -14.48
N ASN A 52 -7.16 2.37 -14.29
CA ASN A 52 -7.74 2.07 -12.98
C ASN A 52 -7.97 0.57 -12.87
N ALA A 53 -7.31 -0.06 -11.90
CA ALA A 53 -7.60 -1.42 -11.48
C ALA A 53 -8.62 -1.40 -10.34
N THR A 54 -9.71 -2.13 -10.49
CA THR A 54 -10.77 -2.30 -9.50
C THR A 54 -10.69 -3.70 -8.91
N PHE A 55 -10.66 -3.76 -7.59
CA PHE A 55 -10.52 -4.96 -6.79
C PHE A 55 -11.85 -5.20 -6.09
N GLU A 56 -12.47 -6.34 -6.37
CA GLU A 56 -13.81 -6.64 -5.88
C GLU A 56 -13.84 -8.03 -5.25
N PHE A 57 -14.47 -8.10 -4.08
CA PHE A 57 -14.74 -9.34 -3.39
C PHE A 57 -16.25 -9.61 -3.39
N THR A 58 -16.65 -10.68 -4.07
CA THR A 58 -18.02 -11.18 -3.98
C THR A 58 -18.23 -11.75 -2.58
N SER A 59 -19.14 -11.16 -1.80
CA SER A 59 -19.34 -11.55 -0.40
C SER A 59 -19.68 -13.03 -0.24
N ALA A 60 -19.07 -13.67 0.76
CA ALA A 60 -19.42 -15.02 1.20
C ALA A 60 -19.75 -15.01 2.70
N PRO A 61 -20.63 -15.90 3.18
CA PRO A 61 -21.04 -15.93 4.58
C PRO A 61 -19.86 -16.09 5.55
N GLY A 62 -19.82 -15.28 6.60
CA GLY A 62 -18.87 -15.44 7.71
C GLY A 62 -17.43 -15.04 7.41
N VAL A 63 -17.14 -14.44 6.25
CA VAL A 63 -15.79 -14.01 5.86
C VAL A 63 -15.72 -12.56 5.39
N THR A 64 -14.58 -11.93 5.61
CA THR A 64 -14.20 -10.60 5.11
C THR A 64 -12.93 -10.72 4.26
N PRO A 65 -12.81 -10.03 3.11
CA PRO A 65 -11.59 -10.07 2.32
C PRO A 65 -10.44 -9.38 3.05
N VAL A 66 -9.23 -9.80 2.73
CA VAL A 66 -7.96 -9.19 3.09
C VAL A 66 -7.12 -9.14 1.82
N TRP A 67 -6.97 -7.95 1.28
CA TRP A 67 -6.12 -7.67 0.13
C TRP A 67 -4.77 -7.19 0.63
N ILE A 68 -3.68 -7.73 0.11
CA ILE A 68 -2.31 -7.29 0.36
C ILE A 68 -1.76 -6.81 -0.97
N ILE A 69 -1.61 -5.49 -1.10
CA ILE A 69 -1.28 -4.83 -2.36
C ILE A 69 -0.36 -3.63 -2.11
N ASP A 70 0.70 -3.50 -2.89
CA ASP A 70 1.69 -2.42 -2.81
C ASP A 70 2.27 -2.22 -1.38
N GLY A 71 2.46 -3.31 -0.63
CA GLY A 71 2.95 -3.26 0.76
C GLY A 71 1.94 -2.75 1.80
N ALA A 72 0.69 -2.51 1.41
CA ALA A 72 -0.42 -2.16 2.28
C ALA A 72 -1.48 -3.25 2.29
N TYR A 73 -2.41 -3.19 3.27
CA TYR A 73 -3.58 -4.08 3.29
C TYR A 73 -4.90 -3.31 3.20
N SER A 74 -5.94 -3.96 2.69
CA SER A 74 -7.32 -3.48 2.68
C SER A 74 -8.29 -4.60 3.06
N THR A 75 -9.40 -4.26 3.71
CA THR A 75 -10.52 -5.18 3.97
C THR A 75 -11.81 -4.71 3.30
N GLU A 76 -11.72 -3.76 2.38
CA GLU A 76 -12.87 -3.27 1.62
C GLU A 76 -13.35 -4.34 0.64
N TYR A 77 -14.67 -4.43 0.46
CA TYR A 77 -15.28 -5.34 -0.50
C TYR A 77 -15.13 -4.86 -1.95
N SER A 78 -14.88 -3.57 -2.16
CA SER A 78 -14.57 -3.00 -3.47
C SER A 78 -13.73 -1.74 -3.30
N PHE A 79 -12.66 -1.61 -4.08
CA PHE A 79 -11.86 -0.38 -4.18
C PHE A 79 -11.14 -0.28 -5.53
N THR A 80 -10.71 0.93 -5.88
CA THR A 80 -10.01 1.21 -7.13
C THR A 80 -8.64 1.84 -6.86
N ARG A 81 -7.62 1.44 -7.63
CA ARG A 81 -6.29 2.05 -7.64
C ARG A 81 -5.85 2.39 -9.05
N PHE A 82 -5.20 3.55 -9.18
CA PHE A 82 -4.60 3.99 -10.43
C PHE A 82 -3.17 3.47 -10.55
N TYR A 83 -2.84 2.82 -11.67
CA TYR A 83 -1.50 2.33 -11.98
C TYR A 83 -0.86 3.15 -13.10
N ARG A 84 0.23 3.85 -12.77
CA ARG A 84 0.89 4.75 -13.72
C ARG A 84 1.64 4.01 -14.83
N LYS A 85 2.36 2.93 -14.50
CA LYS A 85 3.26 2.24 -15.43
C LYS A 85 2.57 1.06 -16.10
N ALA A 86 2.92 0.83 -17.37
CA ALA A 86 2.66 -0.45 -18.00
C ALA A 86 3.44 -1.56 -17.27
N GLY A 87 2.84 -2.73 -17.14
CA GLY A 87 3.47 -3.86 -16.47
C GLY A 87 2.47 -4.89 -15.98
N THR A 88 3.02 -6.01 -15.50
CA THR A 88 2.25 -7.02 -14.78
C THR A 88 2.38 -6.76 -13.29
N TYR A 89 1.24 -6.74 -12.62
CA TYR A 89 1.11 -6.52 -11.19
C TYR A 89 0.41 -7.71 -10.57
N SER A 90 0.57 -7.88 -9.26
CA SER A 90 -0.10 -8.93 -8.51
C SER A 90 -0.68 -8.38 -7.21
N VAL A 91 -1.76 -9.01 -6.77
CA VAL A 91 -2.35 -8.80 -5.44
C VAL A 91 -2.43 -10.14 -4.73
N GLU A 92 -1.96 -10.16 -3.48
CA GLU A 92 -2.15 -11.31 -2.60
C GLU A 92 -3.50 -11.17 -1.89
N CYS A 93 -4.34 -12.18 -2.04
CA CYS A 93 -5.71 -12.22 -1.54
C CYS A 93 -5.83 -13.29 -0.45
N LYS A 94 -6.44 -12.90 0.67
CA LYS A 94 -6.76 -13.76 1.82
C LYS A 94 -8.18 -13.44 2.28
N VAL A 95 -8.78 -14.31 3.07
CA VAL A 95 -10.03 -14.00 3.78
C VAL A 95 -9.80 -14.12 5.28
N ARG A 96 -10.65 -13.48 6.09
CA ARG A 96 -10.65 -13.66 7.54
C ARG A 96 -12.05 -13.96 8.07
N ASN A 97 -12.13 -14.72 9.14
CA ASN A 97 -13.34 -14.92 9.94
C ASN A 97 -13.03 -14.61 11.42
N ALA A 98 -13.94 -14.99 12.33
CA ALA A 98 -13.74 -14.83 13.77
C ALA A 98 -12.53 -15.62 14.32
N GLU A 99 -12.07 -16.65 13.61
CA GLU A 99 -11.01 -17.57 14.01
C GLU A 99 -9.62 -17.11 13.55
N GLY A 100 -9.55 -16.27 12.52
CA GLY A 100 -8.29 -15.72 12.03
C GLY A 100 -8.29 -15.44 10.53
N ILE A 101 -7.09 -15.20 10.01
CA ILE A 101 -6.81 -15.07 8.58
C ILE A 101 -6.67 -16.46 7.98
N SER A 102 -7.09 -16.59 6.73
CA SER A 102 -7.07 -17.84 5.99
C SER A 102 -5.69 -18.48 5.96
N ASP A 103 -5.70 -19.81 5.98
CA ASP A 103 -4.56 -20.60 5.55
C ASP A 103 -4.34 -20.42 4.03
N GLY A 104 -3.07 -20.34 3.63
CA GLY A 104 -2.67 -20.00 2.26
C GLY A 104 -3.02 -18.58 1.80
N SER A 105 -2.86 -18.34 0.51
CA SER A 105 -3.29 -17.13 -0.19
C SER A 105 -3.61 -17.43 -1.65
N VAL A 106 -4.44 -16.59 -2.25
CA VAL A 106 -4.73 -16.57 -3.69
C VAL A 106 -3.97 -15.39 -4.29
N ILE A 107 -3.16 -15.64 -5.32
CA ILE A 107 -2.51 -14.58 -6.09
C ILE A 107 -3.34 -14.28 -7.33
N LYS A 108 -3.68 -13.00 -7.55
CA LYS A 108 -4.32 -12.54 -8.78
C LYS A 108 -3.35 -11.61 -9.49
N ASP A 109 -2.95 -12.00 -10.69
CA ASP A 109 -2.16 -11.15 -11.58
C ASP A 109 -3.08 -10.31 -12.47
N PHE A 110 -2.66 -9.09 -12.77
CA PHE A 110 -3.34 -8.20 -13.68
C PHE A 110 -2.32 -7.36 -14.47
N VAL A 111 -2.72 -6.94 -15.68
CA VAL A 111 -1.82 -6.24 -16.61
C VAL A 111 -2.31 -4.81 -16.82
N ILE A 112 -1.38 -3.87 -16.79
CA ILE A 112 -1.57 -2.50 -17.26
C ILE A 112 -0.85 -2.40 -18.61
N GLU A 113 -1.58 -2.11 -19.68
CA GLU A 113 -1.05 -2.21 -21.05
C GLU A 113 -0.14 -1.03 -21.42
N LYS A 114 -0.43 0.16 -20.90
CA LYS A 114 0.28 1.39 -21.26
C LYS A 114 0.58 2.24 -20.03
N THR A 115 1.66 3.00 -20.09
CA THR A 115 1.94 4.02 -19.08
C THR A 115 1.02 5.21 -19.30
N GLN A 116 0.25 5.60 -18.28
CA GLN A 116 -0.62 6.78 -18.32
C GLN A 116 -0.34 7.66 -17.11
N MET A 117 -0.39 8.98 -17.30
CA MET A 117 -0.29 9.93 -16.21
C MET A 117 -1.68 10.45 -15.86
N ASN A 118 -2.08 10.30 -14.59
CA ASN A 118 -3.18 11.07 -14.02
C ASN A 118 -2.61 12.32 -13.34
N GLY A 119 -3.30 13.45 -13.50
CA GLY A 119 -2.86 14.76 -13.02
C GLY A 119 -1.86 15.46 -13.93
N PHE A 120 -0.97 16.27 -13.35
CA PHE A 120 0.01 17.04 -14.10
C PHE A 120 1.05 16.14 -14.78
N GLY A 121 1.07 16.18 -16.11
CA GLY A 121 1.91 15.38 -17.01
C GLY A 121 3.39 15.78 -17.07
N GLY A 122 3.80 16.78 -16.30
CA GLY A 122 5.04 17.52 -16.55
C GLY A 122 4.83 18.68 -17.51
N PHE A 123 5.81 19.58 -17.58
CA PHE A 123 5.83 20.64 -18.59
C PHE A 123 6.17 20.06 -19.97
N ASP A 124 5.76 20.76 -21.03
CA ASP A 124 6.08 20.40 -22.40
C ASP A 124 7.62 20.40 -22.61
N PRO A 125 8.25 19.24 -22.88
CA PRO A 125 9.70 19.16 -23.06
C PRO A 125 10.18 19.92 -24.30
N GLU A 126 9.31 20.17 -25.27
CA GLU A 126 9.61 20.89 -26.51
C GLU A 126 9.32 22.39 -26.42
N SER A 127 8.85 22.89 -25.27
CA SER A 127 8.63 24.32 -25.04
C SER A 127 9.92 25.13 -25.21
N ASP A 128 9.84 26.29 -25.86
CA ASP A 128 10.98 27.20 -25.98
C ASP A 128 11.42 27.82 -24.64
N PHE A 129 10.60 27.70 -23.60
CA PHE A 129 10.95 28.08 -22.23
C PHE A 129 11.63 26.97 -21.43
N ASN A 130 11.70 25.75 -21.96
CA ASN A 130 12.36 24.64 -21.28
C ASN A 130 13.88 24.80 -21.37
N LEU A 131 14.52 25.14 -20.24
CA LEU A 131 15.98 25.27 -20.16
C LEU A 131 16.75 23.97 -20.39
N PHE A 132 16.07 22.81 -20.29
CA PHE A 132 16.65 21.52 -20.61
C PHE A 132 16.49 21.12 -22.09
N LYS A 133 15.77 21.90 -22.90
CA LYS A 133 15.57 21.61 -24.32
C LYS A 133 16.92 21.57 -25.04
N GLY A 134 17.25 20.42 -25.64
CA GLY A 134 18.51 20.20 -26.34
C GLY A 134 19.75 20.05 -25.44
N VAL A 135 19.59 19.98 -24.12
CA VAL A 135 20.69 19.70 -23.20
C VAL A 135 21.09 18.22 -23.29
N THR A 136 22.38 17.97 -23.48
CA THR A 136 22.97 16.64 -23.29
C THR A 136 23.36 16.49 -21.83
N PHE A 137 22.67 15.63 -21.09
CA PHE A 137 23.02 15.35 -19.71
C PHE A 137 24.35 14.61 -19.60
N SER A 138 25.20 15.02 -18.65
CA SER A 138 26.44 14.30 -18.35
C SER A 138 26.15 12.92 -17.76
N GLU A 139 27.18 12.08 -17.73
CA GLU A 139 27.15 10.90 -16.89
C GLU A 139 26.83 11.30 -15.43
N PRO A 140 25.85 10.65 -14.77
CA PRO A 140 25.52 10.98 -13.40
C PRO A 140 26.63 10.52 -12.45
N SER A 141 26.85 11.28 -11.39
CA SER A 141 27.65 10.83 -10.24
C SER A 141 26.74 10.43 -9.08
N PHE A 142 27.23 9.55 -8.21
CA PHE A 142 26.42 9.00 -7.12
C PHE A 142 27.13 9.18 -5.78
N TYR A 143 26.34 9.43 -4.75
CA TYR A 143 26.73 9.22 -3.37
C TYR A 143 25.76 8.24 -2.73
N TYR A 144 26.19 6.99 -2.61
CA TYR A 144 25.39 5.89 -2.09
C TYR A 144 26.08 5.28 -0.88
N ALA A 145 25.57 5.58 0.32
CA ALA A 145 26.26 5.31 1.59
C ALA A 145 25.29 4.86 2.70
N PRO A 146 24.74 3.63 2.65
CA PRO A 146 23.98 3.06 3.75
C PRO A 146 24.78 3.10 5.06
N GLY A 147 24.20 3.68 6.11
CA GLY A 147 24.91 3.86 7.38
C GLY A 147 26.16 4.75 7.28
N TRP A 148 26.19 5.69 6.34
CA TRP A 148 27.30 6.62 6.07
C TRP A 148 28.60 5.97 5.57
N SER A 149 28.55 4.71 5.18
CA SER A 149 29.66 4.00 4.53
C SER A 149 29.39 3.88 3.05
N GLN A 150 30.16 4.59 2.21
CA GLN A 150 29.94 4.59 0.77
C GLN A 150 30.16 3.19 0.19
N VAL A 151 29.20 2.73 -0.61
CA VAL A 151 29.23 1.47 -1.36
C VAL A 151 29.40 1.75 -2.85
N ALA A 152 29.48 0.68 -3.65
CA ALA A 152 29.51 0.80 -5.10
C ALA A 152 28.29 1.57 -5.62
N ASN A 153 28.49 2.34 -6.70
CA ASN A 153 27.41 3.09 -7.32
C ASN A 153 26.27 2.15 -7.76
N PRO A 154 25.00 2.58 -7.62
CA PRO A 154 23.87 1.89 -8.22
C PRO A 154 24.08 1.60 -9.70
N SER A 155 23.55 0.47 -10.19
CA SER A 155 23.41 0.31 -11.64
C SER A 155 22.36 1.29 -12.15
N TYR A 156 22.62 1.88 -13.31
CA TYR A 156 21.68 2.78 -13.97
C TYR A 156 21.70 2.59 -15.49
N SER A 157 20.61 3.02 -16.13
CA SER A 157 20.53 3.21 -17.57
C SER A 157 19.88 4.56 -17.89
N TYR A 158 20.20 5.10 -19.05
CA TYR A 158 19.59 6.31 -19.59
C TYR A 158 19.09 6.04 -21.01
N VAL A 159 17.78 6.11 -21.21
CA VAL A 159 17.12 5.88 -22.50
C VAL A 159 16.04 6.94 -22.67
N ASP A 160 16.06 7.66 -23.79
CA ASP A 160 15.04 8.64 -24.18
C ASP A 160 14.64 9.63 -23.06
N GLY A 161 15.62 10.25 -22.40
CA GLY A 161 15.36 11.21 -21.33
C GLY A 161 15.04 10.60 -19.96
N THR A 162 14.96 9.27 -19.87
CA THR A 162 14.59 8.55 -18.64
C THR A 162 15.79 7.87 -18.01
N TYR A 163 16.12 8.27 -16.77
CA TYR A 163 17.03 7.53 -15.91
C TYR A 163 16.30 6.42 -15.17
N THR A 164 16.79 5.19 -15.30
CA THR A 164 16.35 4.05 -14.47
C THR A 164 17.52 3.61 -13.60
N MET A 165 17.31 3.47 -12.29
CA MET A 165 18.33 3.06 -11.34
C MET A 165 17.85 1.93 -10.44
N THR A 166 18.76 1.03 -10.05
CA THR A 166 18.49 -0.03 -9.08
C THR A 166 19.24 0.27 -7.79
N LEU A 167 18.51 0.46 -6.68
CA LEU A 167 19.06 0.69 -5.35
C LEU A 167 18.99 -0.61 -4.52
N PRO A 168 20.04 -1.46 -4.51
CA PRO A 168 19.97 -2.81 -3.92
C PRO A 168 19.98 -2.83 -2.38
N THR A 169 20.31 -1.71 -1.75
CA THR A 169 20.45 -1.59 -0.28
C THR A 169 19.64 -0.40 0.22
N ALA A 170 18.77 -0.64 1.20
CA ALA A 170 17.99 0.43 1.82
C ALA A 170 18.91 1.42 2.54
N THR A 171 18.52 2.69 2.55
CA THR A 171 19.19 3.76 3.31
C THR A 171 18.21 4.31 4.34
N SER A 172 18.74 4.83 5.44
CA SER A 172 17.93 5.35 6.55
C SER A 172 17.83 6.87 6.57
N GLU A 173 18.65 7.57 5.77
CA GLU A 173 18.70 9.03 5.76
C GLU A 173 18.71 9.59 4.33
N ARG A 174 18.03 10.73 4.14
CA ARG A 174 17.82 11.39 2.84
C ARG A 174 19.10 11.68 2.04
N TRP A 175 20.25 11.78 2.71
CA TRP A 175 21.53 12.13 2.09
C TRP A 175 22.35 10.91 1.67
N GLN A 176 21.91 9.70 2.01
CA GLN A 176 22.68 8.47 1.79
C GLN A 176 22.45 7.86 0.39
N ALA A 177 21.53 8.38 -0.43
CA ALA A 177 21.28 7.91 -1.79
C ALA A 177 21.03 9.10 -2.73
N GLN A 178 22.10 9.67 -3.27
CA GLN A 178 22.05 10.81 -4.18
C GLN A 178 22.52 10.42 -5.59
N MET A 179 21.77 10.85 -6.61
CA MET A 179 22.21 10.87 -8.00
C MET A 179 22.31 12.33 -8.45
N LEU A 180 23.49 12.72 -8.89
CA LEU A 180 23.80 14.08 -9.29
C LEU A 180 23.97 14.11 -10.81
N ILE A 181 23.16 14.91 -11.49
CA ILE A 181 23.25 15.16 -12.94
C ILE A 181 23.79 16.57 -13.13
N ASN A 182 24.91 16.71 -13.84
CA ASN A 182 25.35 18.02 -14.29
C ASN A 182 24.64 18.37 -15.59
N THR A 183 23.85 19.44 -15.55
CA THR A 183 23.00 19.84 -16.68
C THR A 183 23.63 20.95 -17.52
N GLY A 184 24.67 21.62 -17.02
CA GLY A 184 25.24 22.81 -17.65
C GLY A 184 24.29 24.02 -17.73
N VAL A 185 23.06 23.91 -17.20
CA VAL A 185 22.08 25.00 -17.23
C VAL A 185 22.51 26.09 -16.26
N ALA A 186 22.69 27.31 -16.79
CA ALA A 186 22.94 28.49 -15.97
C ALA A 186 21.61 29.13 -15.58
N ILE A 187 21.44 29.40 -14.28
CA ILE A 187 20.29 30.12 -13.74
C ILE A 187 20.70 31.55 -13.37
N THR A 188 19.77 32.50 -13.49
CA THR A 188 20.00 33.91 -13.19
C THR A 188 19.50 34.25 -11.79
N ALA A 189 20.32 34.97 -11.02
CA ALA A 189 19.93 35.43 -9.68
C ALA A 189 18.70 36.35 -9.75
N GLY A 190 17.71 36.09 -8.91
CA GLY A 190 16.47 36.87 -8.83
C GLY A 190 15.39 36.48 -9.85
N ALA A 191 15.66 35.55 -10.78
CA ALA A 191 14.64 34.97 -11.65
C ALA A 191 13.89 33.83 -10.95
N THR A 192 12.66 33.56 -11.41
CA THR A 192 11.84 32.43 -10.95
C THR A 192 11.79 31.36 -12.05
N TYR A 193 11.94 30.10 -11.66
CA TYR A 193 11.93 28.95 -12.54
C TYR A 193 10.97 27.91 -12.00
N ASP A 194 10.23 27.27 -12.90
CA ASP A 194 9.45 26.09 -12.57
C ASP A 194 10.24 24.83 -12.95
N PHE A 195 10.02 23.76 -12.18
CA PHE A 195 10.67 22.48 -12.39
C PHE A 195 9.63 21.35 -12.32
N SER A 196 9.68 20.44 -13.27
CA SER A 196 8.88 19.21 -13.24
C SER A 196 9.75 17.99 -13.49
N VAL A 197 9.57 16.97 -12.67
CA VAL A 197 10.15 15.64 -12.85
C VAL A 197 9.09 14.60 -12.51
N ILE A 198 9.11 13.49 -13.26
CA ILE A 198 8.23 12.35 -12.99
C ILE A 198 9.09 11.26 -12.35
N MET A 199 8.86 11.01 -11.07
CA MET A 199 9.53 9.94 -10.34
C MET A 199 8.57 8.76 -10.19
N THR A 200 9.07 7.56 -10.45
CA THR A 200 8.28 6.34 -10.38
C THR A 200 9.16 5.21 -9.82
N SER A 201 8.62 4.43 -8.88
CA SER A 201 9.25 3.19 -8.42
C SER A 201 8.69 2.01 -9.21
N THR A 202 9.49 0.96 -9.34
CA THR A 202 9.07 -0.39 -9.78
C THR A 202 9.43 -1.38 -8.69
#